data_AF-A0A3E2NL85-F1
#
_entry.id   AF-A0A3E2NL85-F1
#
_cell.length_a   1.000
_cell.length_b   1.000
_cell.length_c   1.000
_cell.angle_alpha   90.00
_cell.angle_beta   90.00
_cell.angle_gamma   90.00
#
_symmetry.space_group_name_H-M   'P 1'
#
loop_
_entity.id
_entity.type
_entity.pdbx_description
1 polymer ?
#
loop_
_entity_poly.entity_id
_entity_poly.type
_entity_poly.pdbx_seq_one_letter_code
_entity_poly.pdbx_strand_id
1 'polypeptide(L)'
;MQLPEAKGKFIEAWGKLGSEWGINRTMAQVHALLLVTPAELTTEEIMEELKISRGNANMTLRDLISWGLVEKRHKAGERKEYFYADKDTWNIARQVAKERRKRELDPIIKLLNELTKVEGDSNDPAFKTFNQSVTDINKLAKNVDKTLETMLKADENWFWKSIFKIFK
;
A
#
# COMPACT_ATOMS: atom_id res chain seq x y z
N MET A 1 4.01 0.22 30.79
CA MET A 1 3.95 1.07 29.58
C MET A 1 2.61 1.77 29.57
N GLN A 2 2.63 3.10 29.51
CA GLN A 2 1.41 3.92 29.45
C GLN A 2 0.99 4.13 27.99
N LEU A 3 -0.27 4.52 27.75
CA LEU A 3 -0.82 4.69 26.40
C LEU A 3 0.04 5.59 25.48
N PRO A 4 0.55 6.75 25.93
CA PRO A 4 1.40 7.61 25.07
C PRO A 4 2.68 6.90 24.61
N GLU A 5 3.30 6.12 25.49
CA GLU A 5 4.51 5.34 25.17
C GLU A 5 4.19 4.22 24.16
N ALA A 6 3.05 3.54 24.33
CA ALA A 6 2.60 2.51 23.39
C ALA A 6 2.31 3.09 21.99
N LYS A 7 1.65 4.26 21.91
CA LYS A 7 1.40 5.00 20.66
C LYS A 7 2.70 5.34 19.95
N GLY A 8 3.69 5.87 20.68
CA GLY A 8 5.01 6.19 20.13
C GLY A 8 5.70 4.97 19.53
N LYS A 9 5.75 3.85 20.27
CA LYS A 9 6.34 2.59 19.79
C LYS A 9 5.61 2.05 18.56
N PHE A 10 4.28 2.13 18.53
CA PHE A 10 3.50 1.72 17.37
C PHE A 10 3.84 2.54 16.12
N ILE A 11 3.86 3.88 16.22
CA ILE A 11 4.18 4.77 15.11
C ILE A 11 5.59 4.51 14.59
N GLU A 12 6.56 4.30 15.48
CA GLU A 12 7.93 4.00 15.08
C GLU A 12 8.04 2.64 14.37
N ALA A 13 7.45 1.59 14.95
CA ALA A 13 7.45 0.26 14.37
C ALA A 13 6.77 0.22 13.00
N TRP A 14 5.63 0.91 12.86
CA TRP A 14 4.91 1.01 11.59
C TRP A 14 5.71 1.80 10.54
N GLY A 15 6.39 2.86 10.96
CA GLY A 15 7.31 3.61 10.11
C GLY A 15 8.45 2.75 9.57
N LYS A 16 9.05 1.93 10.44
CA LYS A 16 10.11 0.99 10.08
C LYS A 16 9.61 -0.07 9.09
N LEU A 17 8.49 -0.71 9.39
CA LEU A 17 7.86 -1.70 8.51
C LEU A 17 7.57 -1.11 7.12
N GLY A 18 7.02 0.11 7.08
CA GLY A 18 6.77 0.82 5.83
C GLY A 18 8.04 0.95 4.98
N SER A 19 9.15 1.38 5.58
CA SER A 19 10.44 1.52 4.88
C SER A 19 10.99 0.20 4.35
N GLU A 20 10.91 -0.87 5.15
CA GLU A 20 11.33 -2.21 4.73
C GLU A 20 10.53 -2.74 3.53
N TRP A 21 9.29 -2.27 3.38
CA TRP A 21 8.41 -2.61 2.27
C TRP A 21 8.46 -1.58 1.14
N GLY A 22 9.38 -0.62 1.16
CA GLY A 22 9.55 0.38 0.10
C GLY A 22 8.56 1.56 0.14
N ILE A 23 7.88 1.78 1.28
CA ILE A 23 7.04 2.96 1.54
C ILE A 23 7.87 4.01 2.28
N ASN A 24 7.69 5.29 1.96
CA ASN A 24 8.33 6.38 2.69
C ASN A 24 8.02 6.30 4.20
N ARG A 25 9.08 6.37 5.04
CA ARG A 25 8.96 6.25 6.51
C ARG A 25 7.93 7.23 7.09
N THR A 26 8.01 8.50 6.71
CA THR A 26 7.14 9.54 7.25
C THR A 26 5.70 9.34 6.81
N MET A 27 5.48 8.86 5.58
CA MET A 27 4.15 8.47 5.10
C MET A 27 3.51 7.39 5.96
N ALA A 28 4.27 6.34 6.28
CA ALA A 28 3.82 5.29 7.19
C ALA A 28 3.56 5.85 8.61
N GLN A 29 4.41 6.73 9.12
CA GLN A 29 4.24 7.33 10.46
C GLN A 29 3.02 8.26 10.54
N VAL A 30 2.76 9.10 9.54
CA VAL A 30 1.56 9.96 9.49
C VAL A 30 0.31 9.11 9.42
N HIS A 31 0.29 8.07 8.59
CA HIS A 31 -0.83 7.13 8.55
C HIS A 31 -1.02 6.40 9.89
N ALA A 32 0.06 5.93 10.52
CA ALA A 32 0.00 5.27 11.82
C ALA A 32 -0.56 6.19 12.92
N LEU A 33 -0.11 7.45 12.95
CA LEU A 33 -0.63 8.47 13.87
C LEU A 33 -2.13 8.64 13.68
N LEU A 34 -2.56 8.86 12.44
CA LEU A 34 -3.97 9.05 12.12
C LEU A 34 -4.77 7.80 12.46
N LEU A 35 -4.28 6.59 12.14
CA LEU A 35 -4.93 5.31 12.42
C LEU A 35 -5.26 5.16 13.91
N VAL A 36 -4.32 5.42 14.80
CA VAL A 36 -4.50 5.24 16.26
C VAL A 36 -5.06 6.47 16.98
N THR A 37 -5.39 7.53 16.25
CA THR A 37 -6.03 8.72 16.81
C THR A 37 -7.54 8.67 16.54
N PRO A 38 -8.40 8.86 17.58
CA PRO A 38 -9.85 8.70 17.42
C PRO A 38 -10.49 9.80 16.56
N ALA A 39 -9.99 11.03 16.65
CA ALA A 39 -10.50 12.18 15.92
C ALA A 39 -9.59 12.54 14.73
N GLU A 40 -10.15 13.27 13.77
CA GLU A 40 -9.37 13.91 12.72
C GLU A 40 -8.38 14.96 13.26
N LEU A 41 -7.19 15.02 12.66
CA LEU A 41 -6.12 15.96 13.03
C LEU A 41 -5.89 16.99 11.94
N THR A 42 -5.45 18.18 12.35
CA THR A 42 -4.94 19.24 11.47
C THR A 42 -3.49 18.97 11.07
N THR A 43 -3.00 19.66 10.04
CA THR A 43 -1.57 19.62 9.68
C THR A 43 -0.69 20.04 10.85
N GLU A 44 -1.09 21.07 11.60
CA GLU A 44 -0.36 21.57 12.77
C GLU A 44 -0.22 20.51 13.87
N GLU A 45 -1.30 19.79 14.20
CA GLU A 45 -1.27 18.72 15.20
C GLU A 45 -0.39 17.54 14.75
N ILE A 46 -0.43 17.17 13.46
CA ILE A 46 0.43 16.12 12.91
C ILE A 46 1.91 16.51 13.00
N MET A 47 2.23 17.77 12.67
CA MET A 47 3.60 18.30 12.81
C MET A 47 4.07 18.26 14.26
N GLU A 48 3.20 18.63 15.21
CA GLU A 48 3.52 18.65 16.62
C GLU A 48 3.73 17.24 17.18
N GLU A 49 2.88 16.29 16.83
CA GLU A 49 2.97 14.89 17.29
C GLU A 49 4.20 14.17 16.72
N LEU A 50 4.52 14.37 15.44
CA LEU A 50 5.60 13.65 14.76
C LEU A 50 6.91 14.41 14.65
N LYS A 51 6.93 15.67 15.08
CA LYS A 51 8.09 16.59 14.98
C LYS A 51 8.61 16.70 13.54
N ILE A 52 7.69 16.84 12.57
CA ILE A 52 8.00 17.00 11.14
C ILE A 52 7.69 18.43 10.67
N SER A 53 8.37 18.86 9.60
CA SER A 53 8.13 20.19 9.01
C SER A 53 6.77 20.28 8.32
N ARG A 54 6.23 21.51 8.20
CA ARG A 54 4.98 21.77 7.48
C ARG A 54 5.03 21.29 6.02
N GLY A 55 6.16 21.50 5.35
CA GLY A 55 6.36 21.03 3.98
C GLY A 55 6.31 19.52 3.86
N ASN A 56 6.96 18.81 4.78
CA ASN A 56 6.94 17.34 4.83
C ASN A 56 5.53 16.81 5.17
N ALA A 57 4.85 17.39 6.16
CA ALA A 57 3.49 17.02 6.52
C ALA A 57 2.51 17.20 5.33
N ASN A 58 2.54 18.34 4.66
CA ASN A 58 1.66 18.61 3.51
C ASN A 58 1.93 17.67 2.32
N MET A 59 3.21 17.39 2.02
CA MET A 59 3.59 16.43 0.97
C MET A 59 3.05 15.04 1.32
N THR A 60 3.31 14.59 2.55
CA THR A 60 2.88 13.28 3.04
C THR A 60 1.35 13.12 3.03
N LEU A 61 0.61 14.14 3.47
CA LEU A 61 -0.85 14.12 3.47
C LEU A 61 -1.42 14.07 2.05
N ARG A 62 -0.82 14.82 1.12
CA ARG A 62 -1.20 14.75 -0.30
C ARG A 62 -0.98 13.35 -0.86
N ASP A 63 0.15 12.72 -0.53
CA ASP A 63 0.46 11.37 -0.98
C ASP A 63 -0.54 10.37 -0.38
N LEU A 64 -0.82 10.44 0.92
CA LEU A 64 -1.81 9.58 1.57
C LEU A 64 -3.22 9.75 1.01
N ILE A 65 -3.63 10.97 0.66
CA ILE A 65 -4.89 11.25 -0.05
C ILE A 65 -4.87 10.63 -1.45
N SER A 66 -3.76 10.75 -2.18
CA SER A 66 -3.63 10.14 -3.52
C SER A 66 -3.71 8.61 -3.48
N TRP A 67 -3.25 8.01 -2.37
CA TRP A 67 -3.36 6.58 -2.09
C TRP A 67 -4.73 6.19 -1.55
N GLY A 68 -5.63 7.14 -1.27
CA GLY A 68 -6.95 6.87 -0.68
C GLY A 68 -6.89 6.36 0.76
N LEU A 69 -5.76 6.54 1.46
CA LEU A 69 -5.56 6.09 2.84
C LEU A 69 -5.94 7.17 3.87
N VAL A 70 -6.00 8.41 3.43
CA VAL A 70 -6.42 9.56 4.25
C VAL A 70 -7.44 10.36 3.48
N GLU A 71 -8.47 10.84 4.17
CA GLU A 71 -9.45 11.78 3.64
C GLU A 71 -9.32 13.14 4.31
N LYS A 72 -9.63 14.18 3.54
CA LYS A 72 -9.73 15.55 4.04
C LYS A 72 -11.16 15.81 4.50
N ARG A 73 -11.32 16.31 5.73
CA ARG A 73 -12.58 16.70 6.35
C ARG A 73 -12.61 18.20 6.63
N HIS A 74 -13.81 18.76 6.57
CA HIS A 74 -14.07 20.16 6.90
C HIS A 74 -15.07 20.23 8.05
N LYS A 75 -14.84 21.15 8.99
CA LYS A 75 -15.77 21.47 10.07
C LYS A 75 -16.45 22.80 9.78
N ALA A 76 -17.77 22.84 9.94
CA ALA A 76 -18.54 24.07 9.69
C ALA A 76 -18.06 25.20 10.61
N GLY A 77 -17.79 26.37 10.01
CA GLY A 77 -17.28 27.54 10.74
C GLY A 77 -15.76 27.56 10.93
N GLU A 78 -15.05 26.49 10.57
CA GLU A 78 -13.59 26.43 10.67
C GLU A 78 -12.91 26.58 9.30
N ARG A 79 -11.82 27.33 9.26
CA ARG A 79 -10.98 27.48 8.04
C ARG A 79 -9.89 26.41 7.93
N LYS A 80 -9.71 25.60 8.98
CA LYS A 80 -8.68 24.57 9.03
C LYS A 80 -9.10 23.33 8.26
N GLU A 81 -8.12 22.63 7.70
CA GLU A 81 -8.31 21.32 7.10
C GLU A 81 -8.03 20.24 8.15
N TYR A 82 -8.87 19.22 8.18
CA TYR A 82 -8.70 18.07 9.05
C TYR A 82 -8.46 16.81 8.22
N PHE A 83 -7.74 15.86 8.78
CA PHE A 83 -7.32 14.65 8.10
C PHE A 83 -7.69 13.43 8.94
N TYR A 84 -8.28 12.44 8.29
CA TYR A 84 -8.75 11.21 8.92
C TYR A 84 -8.28 10.00 8.14
N ALA A 85 -7.89 8.94 8.85
CA ALA A 85 -7.57 7.63 8.27
C ALA A 85 -8.63 6.61 8.73
N ASP A 86 -9.03 5.72 7.81
CA ASP A 86 -9.89 4.57 8.12
C ASP A 86 -9.26 3.74 9.25
N LYS A 87 -10.10 3.16 10.11
CA LYS A 87 -9.70 2.31 11.24
C LYS A 87 -9.82 0.84 10.92
N ASP A 88 -10.58 0.50 9.88
CA ASP A 88 -10.74 -0.86 9.41
C ASP A 88 -9.47 -1.32 8.67
N THR A 89 -8.72 -2.21 9.31
CA THR A 89 -7.46 -2.73 8.78
C THR A 89 -7.63 -3.51 7.48
N TRP A 90 -8.80 -4.12 7.24
CA TRP A 90 -9.08 -4.81 5.99
C TRP A 90 -9.28 -3.83 4.84
N ASN A 91 -9.98 -2.71 5.08
CA ASN A 91 -10.11 -1.65 4.09
C ASN A 91 -8.76 -1.02 3.75
N ILE A 92 -7.94 -0.74 4.77
CA ILE A 92 -6.57 -0.24 4.60
C ILE A 92 -5.75 -1.21 3.74
N ALA A 93 -5.76 -2.51 4.08
CA ALA A 93 -5.02 -3.53 3.34
C ALA A 93 -5.48 -3.64 1.87
N ARG A 94 -6.79 -3.63 1.62
CA ARG A 94 -7.35 -3.63 0.25
C ARG A 94 -6.95 -2.37 -0.52
N GLN A 95 -6.98 -1.21 0.12
CA GLN A 95 -6.61 0.04 -0.53
C GLN A 95 -5.12 0.06 -0.90
N VAL A 96 -4.24 -0.40 0.00
CA VAL A 96 -2.81 -0.57 -0.30
C VAL A 96 -2.61 -1.56 -1.45
N ALA A 97 -3.26 -2.73 -1.40
CA ALA A 97 -3.15 -3.75 -2.44
C ALA A 97 -3.60 -3.23 -3.81
N LYS A 98 -4.70 -2.47 -3.85
CA LYS A 98 -5.23 -1.82 -5.06
C LYS A 98 -4.24 -0.82 -5.65
N GLU A 99 -3.68 0.06 -4.83
CA GLU A 99 -2.72 1.07 -5.30
C GLU A 99 -1.42 0.43 -5.77
N ARG A 100 -0.91 -0.58 -5.05
CA ARG A 100 0.28 -1.34 -5.47
C ARG A 100 0.07 -2.09 -6.77
N ARG A 101 -1.06 -2.78 -6.91
CA ARG A 101 -1.42 -3.45 -8.16
C ARG A 101 -1.36 -2.46 -9.32
N LYS A 102 -2.04 -1.32 -9.18
CA LYS A 102 -2.10 -0.27 -10.21
C LYS A 102 -0.74 0.33 -10.55
N ARG A 103 0.10 0.60 -9.55
CA ARG A 103 1.38 1.32 -9.73
C ARG A 103 2.55 0.42 -10.11
N GLU A 104 2.55 -0.82 -9.64
CA GLU A 104 3.70 -1.73 -9.73
C GLU A 104 3.39 -2.95 -10.60
N LEU A 105 2.25 -3.63 -10.39
CA LEU A 105 1.96 -4.91 -11.03
C LEU A 105 1.41 -4.76 -12.46
N ASP A 106 0.42 -3.89 -12.66
CA ASP A 106 -0.21 -3.67 -13.97
C ASP A 106 0.82 -3.27 -15.06
N PRO A 107 1.78 -2.35 -14.80
CA PRO A 107 2.80 -1.99 -15.79
C PRO A 107 3.73 -3.16 -16.12
N ILE A 108 4.12 -3.95 -15.12
CA ILE A 108 5.01 -5.11 -15.31
C ILE A 108 4.30 -6.20 -16.11
N ILE A 109 3.04 -6.50 -15.81
CA ILE A 109 2.26 -7.49 -16.58
C ILE A 109 2.14 -7.06 -18.04
N LYS A 110 1.89 -5.77 -18.31
CA LYS A 110 1.84 -5.25 -19.68
C LYS A 110 3.16 -5.48 -20.41
N LEU A 111 4.29 -5.11 -19.80
CA LEU A 111 5.62 -5.33 -20.37
C LEU A 111 5.90 -6.82 -20.60
N LEU A 112 5.64 -7.68 -19.61
CA LEU A 112 5.87 -9.11 -19.72
C LEU A 112 5.04 -9.75 -20.84
N ASN A 113 3.80 -9.30 -21.06
CA ASN A 113 2.99 -9.76 -22.18
C ASN A 113 3.57 -9.38 -23.55
N GLU A 114 4.28 -8.25 -23.66
CA GLU A 114 5.00 -7.87 -24.86
C GLU A 114 6.25 -8.75 -25.03
N LEU A 115 7.02 -8.94 -23.96
CA LEU A 115 8.25 -9.75 -23.99
C LEU A 115 8.00 -11.24 -24.28
N THR A 116 6.85 -11.79 -23.88
CA THR A 116 6.47 -13.17 -24.24
C THR A 116 6.21 -13.38 -25.74
N LYS A 117 6.14 -12.30 -26.53
CA LYS A 117 5.91 -12.36 -27.98
C LYS A 117 7.19 -12.19 -28.79
N VAL A 118 8.35 -12.10 -28.14
CA VAL A 118 9.64 -11.97 -28.84
C VAL A 118 9.87 -13.20 -29.72
N GLU A 119 10.20 -12.96 -30.97
CA GLU A 119 10.61 -13.98 -31.93
C GLU A 119 12.12 -14.19 -31.87
N GLY A 120 12.56 -15.43 -32.07
CA GLY A 120 13.98 -15.78 -32.09
C GLY A 120 14.19 -17.24 -32.47
N ASP A 121 15.45 -17.62 -32.66
CA ASP A 121 15.80 -18.97 -33.04
C ASP A 121 15.58 -19.92 -31.86
N SER A 122 14.64 -20.86 -32.02
CA SER A 122 14.38 -21.91 -31.04
C SER A 122 15.59 -22.80 -30.74
N ASN A 123 16.63 -22.80 -31.57
CA ASN A 123 17.88 -23.52 -31.31
C ASN A 123 18.91 -22.69 -30.54
N ASP A 124 18.74 -21.37 -30.44
CA ASP A 124 19.61 -20.51 -29.64
C ASP A 124 19.33 -20.70 -28.13
N PRO A 125 20.32 -21.15 -27.34
CA PRO A 125 20.18 -21.28 -25.89
C PRO A 125 19.80 -19.97 -25.18
N ALA A 126 20.26 -18.82 -25.68
CA ALA A 126 19.95 -17.52 -25.09
C ALA A 126 18.46 -17.18 -25.27
N PHE A 127 17.93 -17.38 -26.47
CA PHE A 127 16.51 -17.20 -26.76
C PHE A 127 15.63 -18.12 -25.90
N LYS A 128 15.96 -19.41 -25.84
CA LYS A 128 15.24 -20.40 -25.00
C LYS A 128 15.20 -19.97 -23.53
N THR A 129 16.35 -19.59 -22.96
CA THR A 129 16.47 -19.19 -21.55
C THR A 129 15.65 -17.94 -21.25
N PHE A 130 15.74 -16.94 -22.13
CA PHE A 130 14.98 -15.70 -22.00
C PHE A 130 13.48 -15.95 -22.08
N ASN A 131 13.01 -16.63 -23.14
CA ASN A 131 11.60 -16.87 -23.37
C ASN A 131 10.96 -17.68 -22.24
N GLN A 132 11.66 -18.71 -21.73
CA GLN A 132 11.19 -19.49 -20.59
C GLN A 132 11.08 -18.62 -19.33
N SER A 133 12.14 -17.88 -18.99
CA SER A 133 12.17 -17.04 -17.78
C SER A 133 11.08 -15.97 -17.80
N VAL A 134 10.91 -15.27 -18.92
CA VAL A 134 9.87 -14.25 -19.08
C VAL A 134 8.47 -14.87 -19.00
N THR A 135 8.27 -16.04 -19.61
CA THR A 135 6.99 -16.75 -19.57
C THR A 135 6.62 -17.16 -18.14
N ASP A 136 7.58 -17.71 -17.38
CA ASP A 136 7.37 -18.14 -16.00
C ASP A 136 7.06 -16.95 -15.08
N ILE A 137 7.83 -15.86 -15.22
CA ILE A 137 7.58 -14.62 -14.47
C ILE A 137 6.21 -14.04 -14.83
N ASN A 138 5.83 -14.02 -16.12
CA ASN A 138 4.51 -13.53 -16.55
C ASN A 138 3.37 -14.39 -15.96
N LYS A 139 3.55 -15.71 -15.94
CA LYS A 139 2.58 -16.64 -15.34
C LYS A 139 2.43 -16.39 -13.84
N LEU A 140 3.55 -16.21 -13.13
CA LEU A 140 3.53 -15.86 -11.71
C LEU A 140 2.83 -14.53 -11.46
N ALA A 141 3.18 -13.49 -12.22
CA ALA A 141 2.58 -12.16 -12.10
C ALA A 141 1.06 -12.19 -12.31
N LYS A 142 0.57 -12.91 -13.32
CA LYS A 142 -0.87 -13.11 -13.58
C LYS A 142 -1.58 -13.87 -12.47
N ASN A 143 -0.92 -14.85 -11.86
CA ASN A 143 -1.49 -15.58 -10.72
C ASN A 143 -1.60 -14.68 -9.48
N VAL A 144 -0.59 -13.86 -9.21
CA VAL A 144 -0.63 -12.85 -8.15
C VAL A 144 -1.75 -11.85 -8.43
N ASP A 145 -1.87 -11.36 -9.67
CA ASP A 145 -2.91 -10.42 -10.07
C ASP A 145 -4.32 -10.95 -9.81
N LYS A 146 -4.59 -12.19 -10.24
CA LYS A 146 -5.86 -12.87 -9.99
C LYS A 146 -6.16 -13.04 -8.51
N THR A 147 -5.14 -13.33 -7.71
CA THR A 147 -5.27 -13.45 -6.25
C THR A 147 -5.61 -12.09 -5.62
N LEU A 148 -4.97 -11.01 -6.07
CA LEU A 148 -5.26 -9.65 -5.62
C LEU A 148 -6.68 -9.23 -6.02
N GLU A 149 -7.11 -9.48 -7.25
CA GLU A 149 -8.50 -9.20 -7.66
C GLU A 149 -9.53 -9.91 -6.78
N THR A 150 -9.23 -11.16 -6.42
CA THR A 150 -10.07 -11.96 -5.54
C THR A 150 -10.12 -11.35 -4.13
N MET A 151 -8.98 -10.94 -3.58
CA MET A 151 -8.89 -10.22 -2.29
C MET A 151 -9.70 -8.91 -2.31
N LEU A 152 -9.61 -8.14 -3.40
CA LEU A 152 -10.29 -6.85 -3.51
C LEU A 152 -11.82 -6.98 -3.55
N LYS A 153 -12.33 -8.05 -4.15
CA LYS A 153 -13.77 -8.33 -4.30
C LYS A 153 -14.38 -9.06 -3.11
N ALA A 154 -13.56 -9.70 -2.27
CA ALA A 154 -14.01 -10.54 -1.17
C ALA A 154 -14.10 -9.82 0.18
N ASP A 155 -14.96 -10.35 1.05
CA ASP A 155 -14.88 -10.08 2.49
C ASP A 155 -13.68 -10.79 3.13
N GLU A 156 -13.21 -10.24 4.25
CA GLU A 156 -12.02 -10.73 4.97
C GLU A 156 -12.14 -12.20 5.35
N ASN A 157 -13.29 -12.60 5.90
CA ASN A 157 -13.51 -13.96 6.40
C ASN A 157 -13.49 -14.99 5.29
N TRP A 158 -14.12 -14.68 4.15
CA TRP A 158 -14.10 -15.55 2.99
C TRP A 158 -12.69 -15.67 2.40
N PHE A 159 -11.93 -14.57 2.35
CA PHE A 159 -10.58 -14.57 1.77
C PHE A 159 -9.65 -15.49 2.58
N TRP A 160 -9.58 -15.30 3.89
CA TRP A 160 -8.74 -16.15 4.75
C TRP A 160 -9.16 -17.62 4.70
N LYS A 161 -10.46 -17.92 4.73
CA LYS A 161 -10.95 -19.31 4.56
C LYS A 161 -10.52 -19.93 3.24
N SER A 162 -10.45 -19.14 2.17
CA SER A 162 -10.01 -19.60 0.85
C SER A 162 -8.50 -19.85 0.81
N ILE A 163 -7.71 -18.94 1.41
CA ILE A 163 -6.25 -19.11 1.56
C ILE A 163 -5.92 -20.35 2.38
N PHE A 164 -6.56 -20.55 3.54
CA PHE A 164 -6.32 -21.73 4.39
C PHE A 164 -6.67 -23.05 3.71
N LYS A 165 -7.64 -23.07 2.78
CA LYS A 165 -7.98 -24.26 1.98
C LYS A 165 -6.94 -24.60 0.92
N ILE A 166 -6.15 -23.62 0.46
CA ILE A 166 -5.11 -23.84 -0.56
C ILE A 166 -3.83 -24.42 0.09
N PHE A 167 -3.59 -24.13 1.37
CA PHE A 167 -2.45 -24.64 2.14
C PHE A 167 -2.72 -25.97 2.86
N LYS A 168 -3.89 -26.58 2.64
CA LYS A 168 -4.26 -27.89 3.18
C LYS A 168 -4.40 -28.89 2.04
#